data_AF-A0A8J3ZY31-F1
#
_entry.id   AF-A0A8J3ZY31-F1
#
_cell.length_a   1.000
_cell.length_b   1.000
_cell.length_c   1.000
_cell.angle_alpha   90.00
_cell.angle_beta   90.00
_cell.angle_gamma   90.00
#
_symmetry.space_group_name_H-M   'P 1'
#
loop_
_entity.id
_entity.type
_entity.pdbx_description
1 polymer ?
#
loop_
_entity_poly.entity_id
_entity_poly.type
_entity_poly.pdbx_seq_one_letter_code
_entity_poly.pdbx_strand_id
1 'polypeptide(L)'
;MGRVTAQLSVSLDGFYAGPRFDGPEGDWMASAESAGFFRVTRWVIDAMAWRERQGFAGGEQSTNSEIIEEHFAAAGAYVMGRRMADGGEVPWGEEPPFRAPVFVVTHRERAMLGRKGGTSFTYVTDGIASAVEQARAAAGGKDVAVAGGGTLLRHVIRAGLLDELELHIVPVVLGTGLRLFDADLDLADKEAIELTPLRVVPTPEVTHVRYRIDGRAPLHLDNRGAS
;
A
#
# COMPACT_ATOMS: atom_id res chain seq x y z
N MET A 1 -5.59 -3.79 20.35
CA MET A 1 -4.97 -2.79 19.46
C MET A 1 -5.18 -3.28 18.04
N GLY A 2 -5.62 -2.44 17.10
CA GLY A 2 -5.81 -2.87 15.70
C GLY A 2 -4.49 -3.27 15.06
N ARG A 3 -4.53 -3.97 13.93
CA ARG A 3 -3.34 -4.37 13.17
C ARG A 3 -2.83 -3.21 12.32
N VAL A 4 -1.55 -3.22 11.98
CA VAL A 4 -0.99 -2.41 10.89
C VAL A 4 -0.98 -3.26 9.64
N THR A 5 -1.78 -2.86 8.65
CA THR A 5 -2.00 -3.61 7.42
C THR A 5 -1.51 -2.79 6.24
N ALA A 6 -1.16 -3.46 5.15
CA ALA A 6 -0.87 -2.82 3.88
C ALA A 6 -1.47 -3.64 2.76
N GLN A 7 -1.84 -2.98 1.66
CA GLN A 7 -2.17 -3.67 0.43
C GLN A 7 -1.52 -2.97 -0.77
N LEU A 8 -1.08 -3.75 -1.74
CA LEU A 8 -0.47 -3.21 -2.95
C LEU A 8 -0.69 -4.14 -4.13
N SER A 9 -1.01 -3.55 -5.28
CA SER A 9 -0.98 -4.27 -6.55
C SER A 9 0.43 -4.33 -7.10
N VAL A 10 0.82 -5.51 -7.58
CA VAL A 10 2.13 -5.75 -8.17
C VAL A 10 1.99 -6.58 -9.44
N SER A 11 2.92 -6.38 -10.37
CA SER A 11 3.16 -7.30 -11.47
C SER A 11 3.70 -8.64 -10.94
N LEU A 12 3.68 -9.67 -11.78
CA LEU A 12 4.21 -11.01 -11.44
C LEU A 12 5.68 -10.97 -11.02
N ASP A 13 6.45 -10.03 -11.57
CA ASP A 13 7.87 -9.78 -11.28
C ASP A 13 8.09 -8.69 -10.20
N GLY A 14 7.04 -8.31 -9.46
CA GLY A 14 7.14 -7.57 -8.20
C GLY A 14 7.18 -6.05 -8.32
N PHE A 15 6.78 -5.47 -9.46
CA PHE A 15 6.75 -4.02 -9.68
C PHE A 15 5.36 -3.44 -9.42
N TYR A 16 5.26 -2.35 -8.68
CA TYR A 16 3.99 -1.67 -8.37
C TYR A 16 3.72 -0.43 -9.24
N ALA A 17 4.71 -0.01 -10.02
CA ALA A 17 4.62 1.05 -11.01
C ALA A 17 5.72 0.86 -12.06
N GLY A 18 5.65 1.58 -13.17
CA GLY A 18 6.74 1.60 -14.15
C GLY A 18 7.97 2.37 -13.66
N PRO A 19 8.98 2.58 -14.51
CA PRO A 19 10.19 3.33 -14.19
C PRO A 19 9.89 4.71 -13.61
N ARG A 20 10.68 5.12 -12.60
CA ARG A 20 10.46 6.38 -11.88
C ARG A 20 10.38 7.56 -12.83
N PHE A 21 9.40 8.41 -12.60
CA PHE A 21 9.25 9.68 -13.26
C PHE A 21 9.78 10.82 -12.38
N ASP A 22 10.82 11.50 -12.87
CA ASP A 22 11.50 12.63 -12.22
C ASP A 22 11.22 13.99 -12.91
N GLY A 23 10.25 14.02 -13.84
CA GLY A 23 9.84 15.24 -14.53
C GLY A 23 8.79 16.08 -13.77
N PRO A 24 8.25 17.14 -14.40
CA PRO A 24 7.26 18.01 -13.79
C PRO A 24 5.97 17.25 -13.40
N GLU A 25 5.38 17.55 -12.25
CA GLU A 25 4.21 16.80 -11.72
C GLU A 25 3.04 16.67 -12.72
N GLY A 26 2.80 17.70 -13.54
CA GLY A 26 1.75 17.70 -14.56
C GLY A 26 1.91 16.65 -15.67
N ASP A 27 3.13 16.15 -15.88
CA ASP A 27 3.47 15.21 -16.95
C ASP A 27 3.47 13.75 -16.47
N TRP A 28 3.26 13.50 -15.16
CA TRP A 28 3.29 12.14 -14.59
C TRP A 28 2.31 11.21 -15.30
N MET A 29 1.14 11.69 -15.72
CA MET A 29 0.14 10.86 -16.40
C MET A 29 0.63 10.29 -17.73
N ALA A 30 1.52 10.97 -18.44
CA ALA A 30 2.11 10.50 -19.69
C ALA A 30 3.39 9.66 -19.48
N SER A 31 3.80 9.45 -18.22
CA SER A 31 5.05 8.78 -17.89
C SER A 31 4.99 7.25 -17.95
N ALA A 32 6.15 6.61 -17.97
CA ALA A 32 6.23 5.16 -17.81
C ALA A 32 5.79 4.71 -16.40
N GLU A 33 6.04 5.52 -15.36
CA GLU A 33 5.61 5.25 -13.98
C GLU A 33 4.10 5.03 -13.91
N SER A 34 3.32 5.99 -14.43
CA SER A 34 1.86 5.94 -14.47
C SER A 34 1.36 4.77 -15.32
N ALA A 35 1.94 4.54 -16.50
CA ALA A 35 1.53 3.44 -17.37
C ALA A 35 1.65 2.08 -16.67
N GLY A 36 2.76 1.85 -15.96
CA GLY A 36 2.95 0.64 -15.16
C GLY A 36 2.01 0.58 -13.94
N PHE A 37 1.82 1.70 -13.24
CA PHE A 37 0.89 1.78 -12.10
C PHE A 37 -0.54 1.43 -12.51
N PHE A 38 -1.08 2.08 -13.54
CA PHE A 38 -2.43 1.80 -14.05
C PHE A 38 -2.57 0.39 -14.61
N ARG A 39 -1.49 -0.18 -15.15
CA ARG A 39 -1.52 -1.57 -15.61
C ARG A 39 -1.72 -2.55 -14.45
N VAL A 40 -1.05 -2.35 -13.31
CA VAL A 40 -1.17 -3.24 -12.14
C VAL A 40 -2.40 -2.92 -11.29
N THR A 41 -3.00 -1.74 -11.41
CA THR A 41 -4.25 -1.40 -10.70
C THR A 41 -5.50 -1.56 -11.54
N ARG A 42 -5.41 -1.96 -12.82
CA ARG A 42 -6.58 -2.03 -13.73
C ARG A 42 -7.77 -2.80 -13.15
N TRP A 43 -7.52 -3.88 -12.41
CA TRP A 43 -8.55 -4.74 -11.80
C TRP A 43 -9.50 -3.99 -10.84
N VAL A 44 -9.10 -2.82 -10.31
CA VAL A 44 -9.93 -2.02 -9.40
C VAL A 44 -10.94 -1.13 -10.13
N ILE A 45 -10.72 -0.83 -11.42
CA ILE A 45 -11.42 0.25 -12.13
C ILE A 45 -12.92 -0.03 -12.24
N ASP A 46 -13.26 -1.30 -12.49
CA ASP A 46 -14.65 -1.73 -12.66
C ASP A 46 -15.28 -2.21 -11.36
N ALA A 47 -14.50 -2.40 -10.29
CA ALA A 47 -15.02 -2.84 -8.99
C ALA A 47 -15.95 -1.78 -8.37
N MET A 48 -17.18 -2.18 -8.04
CA MET A 48 -18.21 -1.29 -7.51
C MET A 48 -17.76 -0.54 -6.26
N ALA A 49 -17.17 -1.23 -5.28
CA ALA A 49 -16.71 -0.63 -4.03
C ALA A 49 -15.67 0.49 -4.26
N TRP A 50 -14.79 0.34 -5.25
CA TRP A 50 -13.82 1.40 -5.60
C TRP A 50 -14.52 2.60 -6.24
N ARG A 51 -15.40 2.35 -7.20
CA ARG A 51 -16.14 3.40 -7.91
C ARG A 51 -17.00 4.23 -6.97
N GLU A 52 -17.77 3.58 -6.10
CA GLU A 52 -18.59 4.25 -5.09
C GLU A 52 -17.74 5.04 -4.09
N ARG A 53 -16.56 4.51 -3.71
CA ARG A 53 -15.63 5.23 -2.84
C ARG A 53 -15.14 6.54 -3.46
N GLN A 54 -14.99 6.56 -4.78
CA GLN A 54 -14.62 7.74 -5.57
C GLN A 54 -15.82 8.62 -5.95
N GLY A 55 -17.04 8.28 -5.52
CA GLY A 55 -18.26 9.03 -5.83
C GLY A 55 -18.83 8.76 -7.23
N PHE A 56 -18.37 7.72 -7.93
CA PHE A 56 -18.94 7.27 -9.19
C PHE A 56 -20.07 6.26 -8.96
N ALA A 57 -21.12 6.34 -9.77
CA ALA A 57 -22.19 5.34 -9.78
C ALA A 57 -21.80 4.10 -10.61
N GLY A 58 -22.42 2.96 -10.26
CA GLY A 58 -22.27 1.68 -10.95
C GLY A 58 -20.92 1.00 -10.72
N GLY A 59 -20.71 -0.11 -11.40
CA GLY A 59 -19.56 -1.00 -11.22
C GLY A 59 -20.00 -2.45 -11.11
N GLU A 60 -19.04 -3.35 -11.11
CA GLU A 60 -19.24 -4.78 -10.95
C GLU A 60 -19.19 -5.16 -9.47
N GLN A 61 -20.25 -5.82 -9.02
CA GLN A 61 -20.27 -6.48 -7.72
C GLN A 61 -19.55 -7.84 -7.85
N SER A 62 -18.24 -7.80 -7.75
CA SER A 62 -17.35 -8.95 -7.90
C SER A 62 -16.55 -9.23 -6.63
N THR A 63 -15.83 -10.36 -6.60
CA THR A 63 -14.87 -10.67 -5.53
C THR A 63 -13.81 -9.56 -5.35
N ASN A 64 -13.40 -8.91 -6.44
CA ASN A 64 -12.51 -7.74 -6.38
C ASN A 64 -13.16 -6.59 -5.59
N SER A 65 -14.46 -6.35 -5.80
CA SER A 65 -15.23 -5.33 -5.09
C SER A 65 -15.35 -5.66 -3.59
N GLU A 66 -15.62 -6.92 -3.24
CA GLU A 66 -15.71 -7.37 -1.85
C GLU A 66 -14.39 -7.17 -1.10
N ILE A 67 -13.25 -7.47 -1.74
CA ILE A 67 -11.91 -7.26 -1.15
C ILE A 67 -11.64 -5.77 -0.89
N ILE A 68 -12.02 -4.90 -1.83
CA ILE A 68 -11.84 -3.45 -1.69
C ILE A 68 -12.73 -2.91 -0.56
N GLU A 69 -13.98 -3.36 -0.49
CA GLU A 69 -14.92 -2.99 0.57
C GLU A 69 -14.40 -3.41 1.96
N GLU A 70 -13.95 -4.65 2.10
CA GLU A 70 -13.37 -5.19 3.34
C GLU A 70 -12.22 -4.30 3.82
N HIS A 71 -11.31 -3.91 2.92
CA HIS A 71 -10.17 -3.07 3.26
C HIS A 71 -10.60 -1.70 3.81
N PHE A 72 -11.50 -1.00 3.10
CA PHE A 72 -11.98 0.31 3.54
C PHE A 72 -12.80 0.23 4.84
N ALA A 73 -13.54 -0.85 5.06
CA ALA A 73 -14.32 -1.05 6.28
C ALA A 73 -13.42 -1.30 7.51
N ALA A 74 -12.32 -2.04 7.32
CA ALA A 74 -11.37 -2.40 8.36
C ALA A 74 -10.47 -1.24 8.80
N ALA A 75 -10.17 -0.28 7.92
CA ALA A 75 -9.29 0.83 8.23
C ALA A 75 -9.96 1.89 9.14
N GLY A 76 -9.28 2.26 10.23
CA GLY A 76 -9.65 3.38 11.10
C GLY A 76 -8.72 4.59 11.00
N ALA A 77 -7.51 4.38 10.49
CA ALA A 77 -6.55 5.44 10.19
C ALA A 77 -5.59 4.98 9.08
N TYR A 78 -4.92 5.93 8.44
CA TYR A 78 -3.97 5.66 7.36
C TYR A 78 -2.58 6.22 7.64
N VAL A 79 -1.55 5.55 7.14
CA VAL A 79 -0.18 6.10 7.07
C VAL A 79 0.24 6.14 5.60
N MET A 80 0.77 7.27 5.14
CA MET A 80 1.25 7.40 3.75
C MET A 80 2.52 8.26 3.62
N GLY A 81 3.24 8.07 2.52
CA GLY A 81 4.41 8.86 2.21
C GLY A 81 4.05 10.22 1.61
N ARG A 82 4.92 11.21 1.80
CA ARG A 82 4.71 12.57 1.30
C ARG A 82 4.41 12.66 -0.21
N ARG A 83 5.13 11.92 -1.05
CA ARG A 83 4.89 11.91 -2.51
C ARG A 83 3.46 11.50 -2.87
N MET A 84 2.91 10.51 -2.16
CA MET A 84 1.53 10.07 -2.38
C MET A 84 0.54 11.14 -1.92
N ALA A 85 0.80 11.78 -0.77
CA ALA A 85 -0.03 12.87 -0.28
C ALA A 85 -0.05 14.06 -1.25
N ASP A 86 1.12 14.48 -1.75
CA ASP A 86 1.23 15.60 -2.70
C ASP A 86 0.58 15.25 -4.05
N GLY A 87 0.87 14.07 -4.61
CA GLY A 87 0.28 13.64 -5.88
C GLY A 87 -1.23 13.38 -5.82
N GLY A 88 -1.76 13.06 -4.65
CA GLY A 88 -3.20 12.84 -4.43
C GLY A 88 -3.98 14.11 -4.07
N GLU A 89 -3.32 15.18 -3.64
CA GLU A 89 -4.00 16.38 -3.13
C GLU A 89 -4.96 17.00 -4.16
N VAL A 90 -4.54 17.09 -5.43
CA VAL A 90 -5.39 17.60 -6.52
C VAL A 90 -6.41 16.57 -7.00
N PRO A 91 -6.05 15.31 -7.34
CA PRO A 91 -7.02 14.31 -7.81
C PRO A 91 -8.11 13.94 -6.81
N TRP A 92 -7.81 13.94 -5.51
CA TRP A 92 -8.81 13.62 -4.47
C TRP A 92 -9.75 14.79 -4.17
N GLY A 93 -9.35 16.02 -4.52
CA GLY A 93 -10.14 17.23 -4.29
C GLY A 93 -10.53 17.43 -2.81
N GLU A 94 -11.78 17.87 -2.60
CA GLU A 94 -12.32 18.21 -1.29
C GLU A 94 -12.73 16.99 -0.44
N GLU A 95 -12.98 15.84 -1.07
CA GLU A 95 -13.48 14.64 -0.38
C GLU A 95 -12.66 13.39 -0.75
N PRO A 96 -11.47 13.20 -0.14
CA PRO A 96 -10.62 12.06 -0.39
C PRO A 96 -11.24 10.72 0.01
N PRO A 97 -10.77 9.60 -0.57
CA PRO A 97 -11.35 8.28 -0.36
C PRO A 97 -11.00 7.66 1.01
N PHE A 98 -10.30 8.36 1.91
CA PHE A 98 -9.87 7.77 3.20
C PHE A 98 -10.99 7.72 4.23
N ARG A 99 -11.80 8.79 4.32
CA ARG A 99 -12.88 8.93 5.32
C ARG A 99 -12.43 8.62 6.76
N ALA A 100 -11.17 8.94 7.05
CA ALA A 100 -10.48 8.66 8.30
C ALA A 100 -9.23 9.56 8.43
N PRO A 101 -8.63 9.67 9.64
CA PRO A 101 -7.35 10.36 9.83
C PRO A 101 -6.21 9.72 9.02
N VAL A 102 -5.38 10.55 8.41
CA VAL A 102 -4.23 10.18 7.59
C VAL A 102 -2.96 10.82 8.16
N PHE A 103 -1.93 10.02 8.37
CA PHE A 103 -0.63 10.43 8.91
C PHE A 103 0.43 10.36 7.80
N VAL A 104 0.92 11.53 7.40
CA VAL A 104 1.86 11.68 6.29
C VAL A 104 3.28 11.72 6.83
N VAL A 105 4.07 10.70 6.56
CA VAL A 105 5.48 10.64 6.97
C VAL A 105 6.30 11.57 6.08
N THR A 106 6.96 12.56 6.69
CA THR A 106 7.75 13.57 5.97
C THR A 106 8.81 14.18 6.87
N HIS A 107 9.84 14.82 6.30
CA HIS A 107 10.80 15.64 7.06
C HIS A 107 10.44 17.13 7.05
N ARG A 108 9.37 17.51 6.33
CA ARG A 108 8.96 18.91 6.15
C ARG A 108 7.69 19.17 6.94
N GLU A 109 7.76 20.10 7.87
CA GLU A 109 6.59 20.57 8.59
C GLU A 109 5.54 21.13 7.62
N ARG A 110 4.28 20.84 7.91
CA ARG A 110 3.12 21.40 7.23
C ARG A 110 1.94 21.37 8.19
N ALA A 111 1.12 22.42 8.18
CA ALA A 111 -0.08 22.48 8.99
C ALA A 111 -1.03 21.32 8.64
N MET A 112 -1.75 20.81 9.66
CA MET A 112 -2.77 19.80 9.46
C MET A 112 -3.82 20.29 8.45
N LEU A 113 -4.19 19.40 7.53
CA LEU A 113 -5.11 19.70 6.45
C LEU A 113 -6.41 18.92 6.62
N GLY A 114 -7.52 19.62 6.90
CA GLY A 114 -8.85 19.03 6.92
C GLY A 114 -9.45 18.88 5.53
N ARG A 115 -10.23 17.82 5.33
CA ARG A 115 -11.03 17.55 4.13
C ARG A 115 -12.41 17.04 4.52
N LYS A 116 -13.34 17.00 3.55
CA LYS A 116 -14.69 16.42 3.75
C LYS A 116 -14.61 14.91 3.98
N GLY A 117 -15.75 14.33 4.35
CA GLY A 117 -15.87 12.89 4.62
C GLY A 117 -15.14 12.41 5.88
N GLY A 118 -14.69 13.32 6.76
CA GLY A 118 -13.95 12.98 7.98
C GLY A 118 -12.47 12.71 7.77
N THR A 119 -11.91 13.09 6.62
CA THR A 119 -10.48 12.93 6.32
C THR A 119 -9.68 14.11 6.87
N SER A 120 -8.55 13.83 7.52
CA SER A 120 -7.54 14.82 7.90
C SER A 120 -6.15 14.33 7.54
N PHE A 121 -5.25 15.21 7.13
CA PHE A 121 -3.84 14.91 6.90
C PHE A 121 -2.98 15.57 7.98
N THR A 122 -2.35 14.76 8.81
CA THR A 122 -1.40 15.17 9.83
C THR A 122 0.00 14.86 9.34
N TYR A 123 0.88 15.86 9.25
CA TYR A 123 2.25 15.68 8.77
C TYR A 123 3.16 15.35 9.95
N VAL A 124 3.74 14.15 9.95
CA VAL A 124 4.54 13.63 11.05
C VAL A 124 6.01 13.67 10.68
N THR A 125 6.80 14.41 11.47
CA THR A 125 8.24 14.63 11.27
C THR A 125 9.14 13.73 12.10
N ASP A 126 8.57 13.07 13.12
CA ASP A 126 9.32 12.25 14.08
C ASP A 126 9.51 10.80 13.60
N GLY A 127 9.39 10.58 12.28
CA GLY A 127 9.61 9.29 11.64
C GLY A 127 8.41 8.35 11.66
N ILE A 128 8.64 7.16 11.12
CA ILE A 128 7.59 6.20 10.77
C ILE A 128 6.93 5.54 11.98
N ALA A 129 7.70 5.26 13.03
CA ALA A 129 7.17 4.69 14.27
C ALA A 129 6.19 5.66 14.93
N SER A 130 6.55 6.95 15.02
CA SER A 130 5.66 7.99 15.53
C SER A 130 4.37 8.09 14.71
N ALA A 131 4.46 8.06 13.38
CA ALA A 131 3.29 8.11 12.52
C ALA A 131 2.35 6.91 12.71
N VAL A 132 2.92 5.70 12.84
CA VAL A 132 2.14 4.48 13.12
C VAL A 132 1.47 4.55 14.50
N GLU A 133 2.19 4.98 15.54
CA GLU A 133 1.62 5.10 16.89
C GLU A 133 0.49 6.15 16.96
N GLN A 134 0.68 7.31 16.33
CA GLN A 134 -0.37 8.32 16.23
C GLN A 134 -1.59 7.80 15.46
N ALA A 135 -1.36 7.04 14.37
CA ALA A 135 -2.43 6.39 13.64
C ALA A 135 -3.18 5.35 14.47
N ARG A 136 -2.46 4.53 15.25
CA ARG A 136 -3.06 3.54 16.16
C ARG A 136 -3.95 4.22 17.21
N ALA A 137 -3.49 5.35 17.78
CA ALA A 137 -4.26 6.12 18.74
C ALA A 137 -5.54 6.71 18.12
N ALA A 138 -5.48 7.14 16.86
CA ALA A 138 -6.61 7.71 16.13
C ALA A 138 -7.57 6.68 15.51
N ALA A 139 -7.14 5.41 15.36
CA ALA A 139 -7.90 4.40 14.63
C ALA A 139 -9.16 3.89 15.35
N GLY A 140 -9.40 4.27 16.62
CA GLY A 140 -10.62 3.90 17.34
C GLY A 140 -10.80 2.38 17.49
N GLY A 141 -9.70 1.64 17.64
CA GLY A 141 -9.71 0.17 17.77
C GLY A 141 -9.74 -0.61 16.45
N LYS A 142 -9.90 0.08 15.31
CA LYS A 142 -9.77 -0.50 13.96
C LYS A 142 -8.30 -0.62 13.52
N ASP A 143 -8.08 -1.19 12.35
CA ASP A 143 -6.75 -1.36 11.76
C ASP A 143 -6.17 -0.04 11.25
N VAL A 144 -4.84 0.06 11.22
CA VAL A 144 -4.08 1.15 10.60
C VAL A 144 -3.61 0.68 9.23
N ALA A 145 -4.06 1.33 8.16
CA ALA A 145 -3.71 0.98 6.79
C ALA A 145 -2.54 1.82 6.28
N VAL A 146 -1.43 1.17 5.94
CA VAL A 146 -0.32 1.78 5.20
C VAL A 146 -0.75 1.89 3.74
N ALA A 147 -1.17 3.09 3.32
CA ALA A 147 -1.68 3.34 1.98
C ALA A 147 -0.58 3.31 0.90
N GLY A 148 0.68 3.44 1.31
CA GLY A 148 1.84 3.44 0.43
C GLY A 148 2.52 4.82 0.29
N GLY A 149 3.37 5.04 -0.72
CA GLY A 149 3.80 4.10 -1.77
C GLY A 149 4.81 3.04 -1.31
N GLY A 150 5.34 2.26 -2.26
CA GLY A 150 6.20 1.09 -1.96
C GLY A 150 7.44 1.40 -1.10
N THR A 151 8.02 2.60 -1.22
CA THR A 151 9.13 3.03 -0.35
C THR A 151 8.72 3.13 1.12
N LEU A 152 7.56 3.74 1.42
CA LEU A 152 7.07 3.78 2.79
C LEU A 152 6.81 2.37 3.30
N LEU A 153 6.16 1.52 2.50
CA LEU A 153 5.85 0.15 2.87
C LEU A 153 7.12 -0.65 3.23
N ARG A 154 8.19 -0.53 2.43
CA ARG A 154 9.49 -1.12 2.78
C ARG A 154 10.03 -0.62 4.11
N HIS A 155 9.92 0.67 4.39
CA HIS A 155 10.36 1.23 5.68
C HIS A 155 9.53 0.69 6.86
N VAL A 156 8.21 0.51 6.69
CA VAL A 156 7.35 -0.10 7.73
C VAL A 156 7.78 -1.55 7.98
N ILE A 157 8.00 -2.31 6.92
CA ILE A 157 8.46 -3.70 6.98
C ILE A 157 9.83 -3.78 7.65
N ARG A 158 10.79 -2.95 7.21
CA ARG A 158 12.15 -2.88 7.76
C ARG A 158 12.13 -2.58 9.26
N ALA A 159 11.21 -1.73 9.72
CA ALA A 159 11.03 -1.36 11.12
C ALA A 159 10.28 -2.44 11.95
N GLY A 160 9.82 -3.53 11.33
CA GLY A 160 9.05 -4.58 12.03
C GLY A 160 7.65 -4.12 12.48
N LEU A 161 7.09 -3.12 11.80
CA LEU A 161 5.83 -2.48 12.20
C LEU A 161 4.60 -3.02 11.44
N LEU A 162 4.79 -3.80 10.38
CA LEU A 162 3.72 -4.33 9.55
C LEU A 162 3.26 -5.69 10.09
N ASP A 163 1.96 -5.85 10.36
CA ASP A 163 1.37 -7.10 10.83
C ASP A 163 0.89 -7.97 9.64
N GLU A 164 0.21 -7.36 8.67
CA GLU A 164 -0.33 -8.06 7.49
C GLU A 164 -0.07 -7.31 6.18
N LEU A 165 0.23 -8.07 5.13
CA LEU A 165 0.41 -7.58 3.77
C LEU A 165 -0.53 -8.32 2.82
N GLU A 166 -1.38 -7.60 2.10
CA GLU A 166 -2.16 -8.15 1.00
C GLU A 166 -1.59 -7.73 -0.35
N LEU A 167 -1.08 -8.70 -1.11
CA LEU A 167 -0.58 -8.49 -2.45
C LEU A 167 -1.65 -8.84 -3.47
N HIS A 168 -1.88 -7.94 -4.41
CA HIS A 168 -2.74 -8.16 -5.56
C HIS A 168 -1.86 -8.41 -6.77
N ILE A 169 -1.57 -9.68 -7.03
CA ILE A 169 -0.59 -10.12 -8.04
C ILE A 169 -1.29 -10.20 -9.38
N VAL A 170 -0.95 -9.27 -10.26
CA VAL A 170 -1.50 -9.17 -11.61
C VAL A 170 -0.65 -10.01 -12.56
N PRO A 171 -1.26 -10.83 -13.47
CA PRO A 171 -0.54 -11.69 -14.41
C PRO A 171 0.05 -10.88 -15.57
N VAL A 172 0.99 -10.00 -15.25
CA VAL A 172 1.79 -9.19 -16.18
C VAL A 172 3.22 -9.15 -15.69
N VAL A 173 4.18 -9.20 -16.61
CA VAL A 173 5.59 -8.96 -16.32
C VAL A 173 5.93 -7.58 -16.87
N LEU A 174 6.37 -6.67 -16.01
CA LEU A 174 6.74 -5.30 -16.44
C LEU A 174 8.21 -5.22 -16.89
N GLY A 175 9.07 -6.09 -16.38
CA GLY A 175 10.50 -6.17 -16.69
C GLY A 175 11.35 -5.09 -16.00
N THR A 176 10.78 -3.92 -15.72
CA THR A 176 11.42 -2.82 -15.02
C THR A 176 10.38 -1.92 -14.35
N GLY A 177 10.80 -1.16 -13.33
CA GLY A 177 9.95 -0.20 -12.67
C GLY A 177 10.27 -0.03 -11.19
N LEU A 178 9.31 0.49 -10.44
CA LEU A 178 9.43 0.59 -8.99
C LEU A 178 9.08 -0.77 -8.36
N ARG A 179 10.09 -1.49 -7.87
CA ARG A 179 9.94 -2.80 -7.25
C ARG A 179 9.46 -2.63 -5.81
N LEU A 180 8.53 -3.47 -5.36
CA LEU A 180 8.06 -3.46 -3.97
C LEU A 180 9.17 -3.91 -3.02
N PHE A 181 9.70 -5.11 -3.24
CA PHE A 181 10.79 -5.68 -2.44
C PHE A 181 12.13 -5.52 -3.17
N ASP A 182 12.98 -4.64 -2.65
CA ASP A 182 14.31 -4.35 -3.18
C ASP A 182 15.32 -4.22 -2.03
N ALA A 183 16.54 -3.77 -2.36
CA ALA A 183 17.64 -3.64 -1.41
C ALA A 183 17.35 -2.65 -0.26
N ASP A 184 16.34 -1.77 -0.36
CA ASP A 184 15.99 -0.83 0.72
C ASP A 184 15.42 -1.54 1.97
N LEU A 185 15.08 -2.82 1.85
CA LEU A 185 14.73 -3.67 3.01
C LEU A 185 15.91 -3.87 3.97
N ASP A 186 17.14 -3.64 3.51
CA ASP A 186 18.36 -3.70 4.32
C ASP A 186 18.49 -5.06 5.03
N LEU A 187 18.38 -6.13 4.27
CA LEU A 187 18.56 -7.51 4.74
C LEU A 187 20.03 -7.90 4.58
N ALA A 188 20.59 -8.58 5.59
CA ALA A 188 21.90 -9.20 5.45
C ALA A 188 21.88 -10.37 4.44
N ASP A 189 23.04 -10.75 3.91
CA ASP A 189 23.17 -11.81 2.88
C ASP A 189 22.48 -13.14 3.22
N LYS A 190 22.34 -13.45 4.50
CA LYS A 190 21.72 -14.67 5.02
C LYS A 190 20.49 -14.37 5.87
N GLU A 191 19.78 -13.31 5.53
CA GLU A 191 18.56 -12.90 6.21
C GLU A 191 17.42 -12.73 5.19
N ALA A 192 16.21 -13.07 5.61
CA ALA A 192 14.99 -12.88 4.86
C ALA A 192 13.92 -12.31 5.78
N ILE A 193 12.78 -11.96 5.20
CA ILE A 193 11.54 -11.68 5.94
C ILE A 193 10.62 -12.86 5.67
N GLU A 194 10.18 -13.52 6.73
CA GLU A 194 9.25 -14.64 6.64
C GLU A 194 7.81 -14.16 6.64
N LEU A 195 7.00 -14.81 5.80
CA LEU A 195 5.59 -14.49 5.61
C LEU A 195 4.77 -15.77 5.61
N THR A 196 3.74 -15.80 6.44
CA THR A 196 2.78 -16.90 6.46
C THR A 196 1.55 -16.53 5.63
N PRO A 197 1.18 -17.30 4.59
CA PRO A 197 -0.08 -17.08 3.87
C PRO A 197 -1.27 -17.26 4.82
N LEU A 198 -2.15 -16.25 4.87
CA LEU A 198 -3.40 -16.28 5.62
C LEU A 198 -4.60 -16.53 4.70
N ARG A 199 -4.55 -16.04 3.46
CA ARG A 199 -5.65 -16.14 2.49
C ARG A 199 -5.13 -16.06 1.07
N VAL A 200 -5.69 -16.87 0.17
CA VAL A 200 -5.44 -16.81 -1.27
C VAL A 200 -6.80 -16.78 -1.97
N VAL A 201 -7.04 -15.75 -2.77
CA VAL A 201 -8.27 -15.60 -3.56
C VAL A 201 -7.89 -15.37 -5.02
N PRO A 202 -8.15 -16.33 -5.92
CA PRO A 202 -7.94 -16.14 -7.35
C PRO A 202 -9.15 -15.46 -8.00
N THR A 203 -8.89 -14.49 -8.88
CA THR A 203 -9.87 -13.98 -9.85
C THR A 203 -9.25 -14.03 -11.27
N PRO A 204 -10.04 -13.88 -12.34
CA PRO A 204 -9.50 -13.91 -13.71
C PRO A 204 -8.42 -12.86 -13.98
N GLU A 205 -8.44 -11.73 -13.27
CA GLU A 205 -7.57 -10.58 -13.54
C GLU A 205 -6.39 -10.47 -12.56
N VAL A 206 -6.52 -11.03 -11.35
CA VAL A 206 -5.59 -10.81 -10.25
C VAL A 206 -5.69 -11.94 -9.22
N THR A 207 -4.56 -12.29 -8.60
CA THR A 207 -4.54 -13.19 -7.45
C THR A 207 -4.28 -12.38 -6.18
N HIS A 208 -5.23 -12.37 -5.25
CA HIS A 208 -5.08 -11.71 -3.96
C HIS A 208 -4.47 -12.69 -2.97
N VAL A 209 -3.35 -12.31 -2.36
CA VAL A 209 -2.71 -13.11 -1.32
C VAL A 209 -2.47 -12.25 -0.09
N ARG A 210 -3.11 -12.61 1.02
CA ARG A 210 -2.89 -11.99 2.32
C ARG A 210 -1.87 -12.81 3.09
N TYR A 211 -0.86 -12.14 3.62
CA TYR A 211 0.18 -12.71 4.45
C TYR A 211 0.20 -12.06 5.82
N ARG A 212 0.55 -12.84 6.85
CA ARG A 212 1.10 -12.31 8.09
C ARG A 212 2.60 -12.09 7.89
N ILE A 213 3.14 -11.03 8.45
CA ILE A 213 4.59 -10.81 8.52
C ILE A 213 5.12 -11.47 9.79
N ASP A 214 5.95 -12.51 9.65
CA ASP A 214 6.54 -13.22 10.78
C ASP A 214 7.87 -12.58 11.25
N GLY A 215 8.43 -11.69 10.44
CA GLY A 215 9.60 -10.88 10.76
C GLY A 215 10.89 -11.36 10.09
N ARG A 216 12.03 -10.80 10.52
CA ARG A 216 13.34 -11.18 10.00
C ARG A 216 13.72 -12.59 10.48
N ALA A 217 14.24 -13.40 9.57
CA ALA A 217 14.68 -14.76 9.84
C ALA A 217 15.99 -15.09 9.10
N PRO A 218 16.85 -15.94 9.67
CA PRO A 218 18.02 -16.44 8.98
C PRO A 218 17.68 -17.37 7.81
N LEU A 219 18.37 -17.20 6.68
CA LEU A 219 18.32 -18.13 5.55
C LEU A 219 19.19 -19.36 5.86
N HIS A 220 18.53 -20.49 6.08
CA HIS A 220 19.19 -21.77 6.30
C HIS A 220 19.16 -22.62 5.03
N LEU A 221 20.29 -23.26 4.74
CA LEU A 221 20.31 -24.33 3.73
C LEU A 221 19.51 -25.51 4.28
N ASP A 222 18.46 -25.89 3.57
CA ASP A 222 17.80 -27.16 3.81
C ASP A 222 18.69 -28.30 3.30
N ASN A 223 19.46 -28.89 4.20
CA ASN A 223 20.39 -29.97 3.91
C ASN A 223 19.75 -31.36 4.01
N ARG A 224 18.41 -31.47 4.04
CA ARG A 224 17.69 -32.75 4.09
C ARG A 224 17.96 -33.69 2.89
N GLY A 225 18.66 -33.22 1.87
CA GLY A 225 19.12 -34.02 0.71
C GLY A 225 20.63 -34.16 0.56
N ALA A 226 21.43 -33.72 1.53
CA ALA A 226 22.89 -33.89 1.51
C ALA A 226 23.25 -35.28 2.08
N SER A 227 23.23 -36.29 1.22
CA SER A 227 23.78 -37.64 1.45
C SER A 227 25.10 -37.81 0.73
#